data_AF-A0A7I7JXE8-F1
#
_entry.id   AF-A0A7I7JXE8-F1
#
_cell.length_a   1.000
_cell.length_b   1.000
_cell.length_c   1.000
_cell.angle_alpha   90.00
_cell.angle_beta   90.00
_cell.angle_gamma   90.00
#
_symmetry.space_group_name_H-M   'P 1'
#
loop_
_entity.id
_entity.type
_entity.pdbx_description
1 polymer ?
#
loop_
_entity_poly.entity_id
_entity_poly.type
_entity_poly.pdbx_seq_one_letter_code
_entity_poly.pdbx_strand_id
1 'polypeptide(L)'
;MTTPEGADGAAWRVELERWHAELANTIDQAFLWAREFHVSTGDGRWGATSAPRSYPLLGYAHRLEQIGATLKMVCANASLDPPVLSWDRTTLQAPPKIGIPGRDPDWREADYIEGGQYLLHIRPTAPNPDIVTAQQHWRTALGFAAPSVLERDFGIPQLATYAEQAQGLFDIAHDTVRAAFRDSVAATYGRIWATWPTNGESARPLMMWMTELTQFGCSAEECEAVLRDIEVIDSQAVAICRATLTTWLRDTA
;
A
#
# COMPACT_ATOMS: atom_id res chain seq x y z
N MET A 1 -21.95 3.39 -23.97
CA MET A 1 -21.18 2.16 -24.21
C MET A 1 -22.17 1.03 -24.35
N THR A 2 -22.32 0.50 -25.56
CA THR A 2 -23.11 -0.71 -25.80
C THR A 2 -22.31 -1.91 -25.32
N THR A 3 -22.89 -2.69 -24.41
CA THR A 3 -22.39 -4.01 -24.01
C THR A 3 -22.02 -4.82 -25.26
N PRO A 4 -20.85 -5.49 -25.30
CA PRO A 4 -20.57 -6.45 -26.36
C PRO A 4 -21.71 -7.46 -26.41
N GLU A 5 -22.29 -7.67 -27.60
CA GLU A 5 -23.32 -8.69 -27.81
C GLU A 5 -22.80 -10.04 -27.28
N GLY A 6 -23.47 -10.61 -26.28
CA GLY A 6 -23.13 -11.92 -25.70
C GLY A 6 -22.35 -11.89 -24.37
N ALA A 7 -22.10 -10.74 -23.76
CA ALA A 7 -21.53 -10.70 -22.41
C ALA A 7 -22.53 -11.26 -21.37
N ASP A 8 -22.22 -12.42 -20.81
CA ASP A 8 -23.00 -13.00 -19.71
C ASP A 8 -22.81 -12.17 -18.44
N GLY A 9 -23.77 -11.29 -18.15
CA GLY A 9 -23.73 -10.43 -16.98
C GLY A 9 -23.66 -11.19 -15.65
N ALA A 10 -24.09 -12.46 -15.60
CA ALA A 10 -23.92 -13.31 -14.42
C ALA A 10 -22.45 -13.74 -14.27
N ALA A 11 -21.77 -14.10 -15.35
CA ALA A 11 -20.34 -14.37 -15.33
C ALA A 11 -19.54 -13.11 -14.91
N TRP A 12 -19.94 -11.93 -15.38
CA TRP A 12 -19.31 -10.68 -14.94
C TRP A 12 -19.57 -10.32 -13.48
N ARG A 13 -20.67 -10.80 -12.89
CA ARG A 13 -20.92 -10.67 -11.45
C ARG A 13 -19.93 -11.51 -10.64
N VAL A 14 -19.63 -12.73 -11.08
CA VAL A 14 -18.59 -13.57 -10.45
C VAL A 14 -17.21 -12.93 -10.56
N GLU A 15 -16.89 -12.33 -11.70
CA GLU A 15 -15.64 -11.57 -11.86
C GLU A 15 -15.58 -10.35 -10.95
N LEU A 16 -16.70 -9.65 -10.76
CA LEU A 16 -16.79 -8.52 -9.83
C LEU A 16 -16.50 -8.96 -8.39
N GLU A 17 -17.09 -10.07 -7.96
CA GLU A 17 -16.86 -10.68 -6.64
C GLU A 17 -15.40 -11.07 -6.45
N ARG A 18 -14.80 -11.72 -7.47
CA ARG A 18 -13.39 -12.11 -7.48
C ARG A 18 -12.46 -10.92 -7.30
N TRP A 19 -12.65 -9.85 -8.08
CA TRP A 19 -11.78 -8.67 -8.00
C TRP A 19 -12.02 -7.84 -6.74
N HIS A 20 -13.26 -7.78 -6.25
CA HIS A 20 -13.53 -7.19 -4.94
C HIS A 20 -12.78 -7.96 -3.83
N ALA A 21 -12.81 -9.29 -3.88
CA ALA A 21 -12.13 -10.12 -2.91
C ALA A 21 -10.60 -9.97 -2.96
N GLU A 22 -10.02 -9.90 -4.16
CA GLU A 22 -8.60 -9.62 -4.34
C GLU A 22 -8.19 -8.30 -3.65
N LEU A 23 -8.94 -7.22 -3.91
CA LEU A 23 -8.67 -5.91 -3.33
C LEU A 23 -8.87 -5.91 -1.80
N ALA A 24 -9.97 -6.47 -1.32
CA ALA A 24 -10.28 -6.55 0.11
C ALA A 24 -9.26 -7.39 0.88
N ASN A 25 -8.85 -8.53 0.33
CA ASN A 25 -7.81 -9.37 0.92
C ASN A 25 -6.48 -8.63 0.96
N THR A 26 -6.12 -7.89 -0.10
CA THR A 26 -4.89 -7.08 -0.10
C THR A 26 -4.90 -6.01 0.98
N ILE A 27 -6.04 -5.35 1.21
CA ILE A 27 -6.20 -4.36 2.30
C ILE A 27 -6.06 -5.02 3.67
N ASP A 28 -6.66 -6.20 3.88
CA ASP A 28 -6.52 -6.97 5.11
C ASP A 28 -5.04 -7.39 5.32
N GLN A 29 -4.31 -7.74 4.26
CA GLN A 29 -2.87 -8.02 4.35
C GLN A 29 -2.05 -6.76 4.70
N ALA A 30 -2.36 -5.61 4.10
CA ALA A 30 -1.70 -4.34 4.38
C ALA A 30 -1.96 -3.86 5.83
N PHE A 31 -3.17 -4.07 6.36
CA PHE A 31 -3.49 -3.83 7.76
C PHE A 31 -2.52 -4.55 8.71
N LEU A 32 -2.36 -5.85 8.50
CA LEU A 32 -1.50 -6.69 9.33
C LEU A 32 -0.03 -6.31 9.20
N TRP A 33 0.42 -6.01 7.97
CA TRP A 33 1.76 -5.49 7.73
C TRP A 33 2.02 -4.21 8.53
N ALA A 34 1.10 -3.25 8.48
CA ALA A 34 1.24 -2.01 9.23
C ALA A 34 1.29 -2.24 10.76
N ARG A 35 0.59 -3.27 11.25
CA ARG A 35 0.58 -3.64 12.67
C ARG A 35 1.89 -4.32 13.09
N GLU A 36 2.49 -5.11 12.21
CA GLU A 36 3.71 -5.90 12.44
C GLU A 36 5.00 -5.13 12.12
N PHE A 37 4.91 -4.03 11.34
CA PHE A 37 6.07 -3.24 10.95
C PHE A 37 6.76 -2.60 12.16
N HIS A 38 8.02 -2.94 12.34
CA HIS A 38 8.86 -2.44 13.42
C HIS A 38 10.28 -2.18 12.94
N VAL A 39 10.82 -1.03 13.32
CA VAL A 39 12.25 -0.71 13.15
C VAL A 39 12.90 -0.66 14.53
N SER A 40 13.99 -1.39 14.73
CA SER A 40 14.81 -1.29 15.94
C SER A 40 15.44 0.10 16.02
N THR A 41 15.05 0.89 17.04
CA THR A 41 15.52 2.27 17.26
C THR A 41 16.61 2.36 18.34
N GLY A 42 17.43 1.33 18.53
CA GLY A 42 18.24 1.16 19.75
C GLY A 42 19.74 1.50 19.69
N ASP A 43 20.38 1.56 18.52
CA ASP A 43 21.85 1.38 18.49
C ASP A 43 22.68 2.59 18.01
N GLY A 44 22.07 3.78 17.90
CA GLY A 44 22.76 5.01 17.46
C GLY A 44 22.57 6.18 18.43
N ARG A 45 23.70 6.73 18.96
CA ARG A 45 23.87 7.93 19.82
C ARG A 45 22.98 8.08 21.08
N TRP A 46 21.92 7.30 21.23
CA TRP A 46 21.01 7.30 22.38
C TRP A 46 21.23 5.98 23.12
N GLY A 47 21.60 6.06 24.40
CA GLY A 47 22.25 4.96 25.14
C GLY A 47 21.47 3.65 25.26
N ALA A 48 22.21 2.59 25.60
CA ALA A 48 21.80 1.18 25.68
C ALA A 48 20.65 0.83 26.65
N THR A 49 19.99 1.81 27.25
CA THR A 49 18.89 1.63 28.22
C THR A 49 17.52 2.05 27.69
N SER A 50 17.42 2.60 26.47
CA SER A 50 16.12 2.87 25.87
C SER A 50 15.57 1.60 25.21
N ALA A 51 14.45 1.08 25.75
CA ALA A 51 13.59 0.14 25.04
C ALA A 51 13.35 0.63 23.59
N PRO A 52 13.22 -0.27 22.59
CA PRO A 52 12.97 0.14 21.22
C PRO A 52 11.66 0.95 21.19
N ARG A 53 11.76 2.26 20.90
CA ARG A 53 10.61 3.03 20.44
C ARG A 53 10.36 2.58 19.01
N SER A 54 9.71 1.44 18.85
CA SER A 54 9.17 1.04 17.56
C SER A 54 8.33 2.19 17.02
N TYR A 55 8.39 2.41 15.70
CA TYR A 55 7.47 3.28 14.99
C TYR A 55 6.39 2.40 14.35
N PRO A 56 5.49 1.78 15.15
CA PRO A 56 4.50 0.89 14.57
C PRO A 56 3.48 1.75 13.82
N LEU A 57 3.07 1.30 12.64
CA LEU A 57 2.15 2.02 11.76
C LEU A 57 0.69 1.86 12.25
N LEU A 58 0.46 1.79 13.57
CA LEU A 58 -0.80 1.39 14.22
C LEU A 58 -1.98 2.27 13.82
N GLY A 59 -1.76 3.58 13.65
CA GLY A 59 -2.81 4.49 13.19
C GLY A 59 -3.31 4.12 11.80
N TYR A 60 -2.40 3.79 10.89
CA TYR A 60 -2.73 3.30 9.56
C TYR A 60 -3.37 1.91 9.61
N ALA A 61 -2.84 1.00 10.44
CA ALA A 61 -3.38 -0.34 10.62
C ALA A 61 -4.86 -0.28 11.07
N HIS A 62 -5.18 0.52 12.09
CA HIS A 62 -6.55 0.67 12.57
C HIS A 62 -7.50 1.21 11.48
N ARG A 63 -7.01 2.18 10.69
CA ARG A 63 -7.79 2.72 9.57
C ARG A 63 -8.04 1.66 8.49
N LEU A 64 -7.04 0.86 8.14
CA LEU A 64 -7.16 -0.23 7.16
C LEU A 64 -8.12 -1.32 7.64
N GLU A 65 -8.08 -1.68 8.93
CA GLU A 65 -9.02 -2.63 9.54
C GLU A 65 -10.47 -2.15 9.44
N GLN A 66 -10.73 -0.88 9.74
CA GLN A 66 -12.06 -0.27 9.59
C GLN A 66 -12.55 -0.29 8.13
N ILE A 67 -11.65 0.00 7.18
CA ILE A 67 -11.97 -0.04 5.75
C ILE A 67 -12.31 -1.47 5.32
N GLY A 68 -11.50 -2.47 5.70
CA GLY A 68 -11.75 -3.88 5.39
C GLY A 68 -13.08 -4.38 5.96
N ALA A 69 -13.41 -4.02 7.20
CA ALA A 69 -14.71 -4.33 7.80
C ALA A 69 -15.88 -3.65 7.05
N THR A 70 -15.70 -2.41 6.62
CA THR A 70 -16.73 -1.67 5.86
C THR A 70 -16.94 -2.26 4.47
N LEU A 71 -15.87 -2.65 3.76
CA LEU A 71 -15.96 -3.31 2.46
C LEU A 71 -16.77 -4.61 2.53
N LYS A 72 -16.60 -5.42 3.58
CA LYS A 72 -17.39 -6.64 3.82
C LYS A 72 -18.89 -6.33 3.95
N MET A 73 -19.24 -5.26 4.67
CA MET A 73 -20.65 -4.82 4.78
C MET A 73 -21.21 -4.32 3.45
N VAL A 74 -20.44 -3.52 2.70
CA VAL A 74 -20.83 -2.97 1.39
C VAL A 74 -21.06 -4.10 0.38
N CYS A 75 -20.20 -5.12 0.37
CA CYS A 75 -20.34 -6.31 -0.46
C CYS A 75 -21.63 -7.07 -0.15
N ALA A 76 -21.89 -7.36 1.14
CA ALA A 76 -23.09 -8.06 1.57
C ALA A 76 -24.39 -7.30 1.21
N ASN A 77 -24.41 -5.96 1.39
CA ASN A 77 -25.55 -5.12 1.03
C ASN A 77 -25.87 -5.12 -0.47
N ALA A 78 -24.86 -5.39 -1.31
CA ALA A 78 -24.99 -5.50 -2.76
C ALA A 78 -25.43 -6.90 -3.23
N SER A 79 -25.67 -7.82 -2.29
CA SER A 79 -25.92 -9.24 -2.58
C SER A 79 -24.79 -9.87 -3.41
N LEU A 80 -23.55 -9.45 -3.13
CA LEU A 80 -22.34 -10.06 -3.66
C LEU A 80 -21.79 -11.02 -2.59
N ASP A 81 -21.14 -12.09 -3.03
CA ASP A 81 -20.51 -13.01 -2.10
C ASP A 81 -19.37 -12.29 -1.35
N PRO A 82 -19.38 -12.32 0.00
CA PRO A 82 -18.34 -11.67 0.76
C PRO A 82 -17.00 -12.38 0.50
N PRO A 83 -15.89 -11.62 0.52
CA PRO A 83 -14.58 -12.18 0.24
C PRO A 83 -14.25 -13.29 1.24
N VAL A 84 -13.94 -14.48 0.73
CA VAL A 84 -13.29 -15.51 1.54
C VAL A 84 -11.89 -15.01 1.85
N LEU A 85 -11.59 -14.90 3.14
CA LEU A 85 -10.24 -14.57 3.62
C LEU A 85 -9.26 -15.65 3.15
N SER A 86 -8.58 -15.41 2.04
CA SER A 86 -7.48 -16.26 1.57
C SER A 86 -6.20 -15.73 2.19
N TRP A 87 -5.77 -16.38 3.27
CA TRP A 87 -4.49 -16.09 3.90
C TRP A 87 -3.38 -16.78 3.12
N ASP A 88 -2.73 -16.07 2.20
CA ASP A 88 -1.51 -16.58 1.57
C ASP A 88 -0.42 -15.50 1.47
N ARG A 89 0.21 -15.20 2.61
CA ARG A 89 1.46 -14.41 2.67
C ARG A 89 2.71 -15.24 2.35
N THR A 90 2.58 -16.40 1.70
CA THR A 90 3.74 -17.19 1.25
C THR A 90 4.06 -16.93 -0.22
N THR A 91 3.13 -16.32 -0.97
CA THR A 91 3.28 -16.04 -2.41
C THR A 91 3.89 -14.67 -2.70
N LEU A 92 3.70 -13.69 -1.81
CA LEU A 92 4.49 -12.46 -1.76
C LEU A 92 5.74 -12.76 -0.92
N GLN A 93 6.91 -12.24 -1.27
CA GLN A 93 8.18 -12.50 -0.57
C GLN A 93 8.14 -11.98 0.89
N ALA A 94 7.40 -12.65 1.76
CA ALA A 94 7.29 -12.28 3.15
C ALA A 94 8.58 -12.73 3.86
N PRO A 95 9.27 -11.82 4.57
CA PRO A 95 10.49 -12.14 5.29
C PRO A 95 10.31 -13.30 6.29
N PRO A 96 11.36 -14.05 6.64
CA PRO A 96 11.26 -15.19 7.56
C PRO A 96 10.71 -14.78 8.95
N LYS A 97 10.04 -15.72 9.62
CA LYS A 97 9.57 -15.55 11.02
C LYS A 97 10.79 -15.36 11.93
N ILE A 98 10.81 -14.34 12.79
CA ILE A 98 11.86 -14.19 13.80
C ILE A 98 11.41 -14.90 15.08
N GLY A 99 12.16 -15.91 15.50
CA GLY A 99 12.03 -16.48 16.85
C GLY A 99 12.78 -15.62 17.86
N ILE A 100 12.16 -14.59 18.44
CA ILE A 100 12.72 -13.86 19.59
C ILE A 100 12.25 -14.54 20.89
N PRO A 101 13.16 -15.08 21.73
CA PRO A 101 12.77 -15.72 22.99
C PRO A 101 12.01 -14.75 23.91
N GLY A 102 10.82 -15.15 24.37
CA GLY A 102 9.97 -14.37 25.27
C GLY A 102 8.97 -13.42 24.59
N ARG A 103 8.89 -13.42 23.26
CA ARG A 103 7.84 -12.74 22.48
C ARG A 103 6.99 -13.73 21.72
N ASP A 104 5.78 -13.30 21.39
CA ASP A 104 4.77 -14.06 20.67
C ASP A 104 5.36 -14.68 19.38
N PRO A 105 5.38 -16.01 19.22
CA PRO A 105 6.11 -16.74 18.18
C PRO A 105 5.62 -16.48 16.73
N ASP A 106 4.60 -15.64 16.54
CA ASP A 106 4.04 -15.31 15.24
C ASP A 106 4.49 -13.97 14.63
N TRP A 107 5.45 -13.27 15.25
CA TRP A 107 5.95 -11.98 14.74
C TRP A 107 6.99 -12.19 13.61
N ARG A 108 6.66 -11.75 12.39
CA ARG A 108 7.59 -11.66 11.24
C ARG A 108 8.30 -10.31 11.21
N GLU A 109 9.46 -10.26 10.56
CA GLU A 109 10.14 -9.00 10.24
C GLU A 109 9.44 -8.34 9.05
N ALA A 110 8.26 -7.75 9.25
CA ALA A 110 7.59 -6.98 8.21
C ALA A 110 8.49 -5.79 7.80
N ASP A 111 8.81 -5.68 6.51
CA ASP A 111 9.69 -4.63 5.97
C ASP A 111 8.93 -3.63 5.10
N TYR A 112 9.59 -2.57 4.66
CA TYR A 112 8.96 -1.55 3.82
C TYR A 112 8.66 -2.08 2.40
N ILE A 113 9.37 -3.11 1.92
CA ILE A 113 9.22 -3.70 0.58
C ILE A 113 7.87 -4.40 0.48
N GLU A 114 7.49 -5.17 1.51
CA GLU A 114 6.17 -5.79 1.61
C GLU A 114 5.05 -4.74 1.52
N GLY A 115 5.20 -3.61 2.23
CA GLY A 115 4.27 -2.48 2.15
C GLY A 115 4.17 -1.87 0.75
N GLY A 116 5.31 -1.76 0.06
CA GLY A 116 5.37 -1.29 -1.32
C GLY A 116 4.66 -2.22 -2.30
N GLN A 117 4.72 -3.54 -2.10
CA GLN A 117 3.99 -4.50 -2.92
C GLN A 117 2.47 -4.33 -2.78
N TYR A 118 1.96 -4.13 -1.56
CA TYR A 118 0.53 -3.86 -1.37
C TYR A 118 0.09 -2.56 -2.04
N LEU A 119 0.90 -1.50 -1.94
CA LEU A 119 0.65 -0.23 -2.62
C LEU A 119 0.49 -0.43 -4.14
N LEU A 120 1.40 -1.18 -4.76
CA LEU A 120 1.35 -1.45 -6.20
C LEU A 120 0.13 -2.29 -6.61
N HIS A 121 -0.32 -3.20 -5.75
CA HIS A 121 -1.41 -4.13 -6.06
C HIS A 121 -2.78 -3.44 -6.00
N ILE A 122 -2.98 -2.55 -5.03
CA ILE A 122 -4.24 -1.79 -4.86
C ILE A 122 -4.27 -0.46 -5.60
N ARG A 123 -3.24 -0.14 -6.40
CA ARG A 123 -3.17 1.15 -7.10
C ARG A 123 -4.37 1.36 -8.04
N PRO A 124 -4.92 2.58 -8.13
CA PRO A 124 -6.10 2.85 -8.96
C PRO A 124 -5.81 2.79 -10.46
N THR A 125 -4.57 3.11 -10.85
CA THR A 125 -4.08 3.14 -12.23
C THR A 125 -2.60 2.78 -12.30
N ALA A 126 -2.18 2.14 -13.38
CA ALA A 126 -0.77 1.92 -13.67
C ALA A 126 -0.20 3.10 -14.48
N PRO A 127 1.10 3.45 -14.29
CA PRO A 127 1.80 4.41 -15.14
C PRO A 127 1.91 3.93 -16.60
N ASN A 128 2.08 2.62 -16.79
CA ASN A 128 2.08 2.00 -18.10
C ASN A 128 0.64 1.60 -18.47
N PRO A 129 0.07 2.13 -19.58
CA PRO A 129 -1.29 1.82 -20.02
C PRO A 129 -1.51 0.34 -20.37
N ASP A 130 -0.45 -0.41 -20.66
CA ASP A 130 -0.53 -1.86 -20.97
C ASP A 130 -0.71 -2.72 -19.71
N ILE A 131 -0.50 -2.16 -18.51
CA ILE A 131 -0.67 -2.87 -17.24
C ILE A 131 -2.03 -2.51 -16.65
N VAL A 132 -2.91 -3.50 -16.58
CA VAL A 132 -4.23 -3.36 -15.94
C VAL A 132 -4.11 -3.68 -14.45
N THR A 133 -4.58 -2.77 -13.60
CA THR A 133 -4.59 -2.91 -12.14
C THR A 133 -5.80 -3.71 -11.65
N ALA A 134 -5.74 -4.25 -10.44
CA ALA A 134 -6.88 -4.91 -9.81
C ALA A 134 -8.10 -3.98 -9.71
N GLN A 135 -7.91 -2.69 -9.42
CA GLN A 135 -8.99 -1.69 -9.43
C GLN A 135 -9.58 -1.47 -10.84
N GLN A 136 -8.76 -1.45 -11.90
CA GLN A 136 -9.25 -1.35 -13.28
C GLN A 136 -10.04 -2.59 -13.70
N HIS A 137 -9.57 -3.78 -13.31
CA HIS A 137 -10.31 -5.01 -13.54
C HIS A 137 -11.65 -5.02 -12.79
N TRP A 138 -11.66 -4.61 -11.53
CA TRP A 138 -12.88 -4.43 -10.73
C TRP A 138 -13.87 -3.47 -11.40
N ARG A 139 -13.41 -2.28 -11.84
CA ARG A 139 -14.26 -1.31 -12.56
C ARG A 139 -14.80 -1.85 -13.88
N THR A 140 -14.00 -2.64 -14.59
CA THR A 140 -14.42 -3.28 -15.83
C THR A 140 -15.51 -4.31 -15.56
N ALA A 141 -15.31 -5.19 -14.56
CA ALA A 141 -16.30 -6.18 -14.17
C ALA A 141 -17.60 -5.53 -13.70
N LEU A 142 -17.51 -4.45 -12.92
CA LEU A 142 -18.65 -3.66 -12.48
C LEU A 142 -19.47 -3.11 -13.66
N GLY A 143 -18.80 -2.62 -14.71
CA GLY A 143 -19.46 -2.07 -15.90
C GLY A 143 -20.25 -3.10 -16.72
N PHE A 144 -19.99 -4.40 -16.53
CA PHE A 144 -20.64 -5.49 -17.26
C PHE A 144 -21.48 -6.42 -16.36
N ALA A 145 -21.37 -6.29 -15.03
CA ALA A 145 -22.09 -7.13 -14.08
C ALA A 145 -23.61 -6.93 -14.17
N ALA A 146 -24.36 -8.03 -14.14
CA ALA A 146 -25.80 -7.97 -14.08
C ALA A 146 -26.28 -7.44 -12.72
N PRO A 147 -27.37 -6.65 -12.71
CA PRO A 147 -28.05 -6.28 -11.47
C PRO A 147 -28.57 -7.53 -10.76
N SER A 148 -28.69 -7.45 -9.43
CA SER A 148 -29.25 -8.53 -8.61
C SER A 148 -30.73 -8.76 -8.93
N VAL A 149 -31.30 -9.86 -8.45
CA VAL A 149 -32.75 -10.11 -8.52
C VAL A 149 -33.52 -9.02 -7.77
N LEU A 150 -33.03 -8.57 -6.61
CA LEU A 150 -33.67 -7.51 -5.83
C LEU A 150 -33.66 -6.17 -6.57
N GLU A 151 -32.54 -5.83 -7.21
CA GLU A 151 -32.41 -4.62 -8.02
C GLU A 151 -33.33 -4.66 -9.24
N ARG A 152 -33.44 -5.82 -9.88
CA ARG A 152 -34.32 -6.02 -11.04
C ARG A 152 -35.80 -5.98 -10.69
N ASP A 153 -36.20 -6.65 -9.61
CA ASP A 153 -37.61 -6.89 -9.29
C ASP A 153 -38.21 -5.77 -8.42
N PHE A 154 -37.38 -5.07 -7.64
CA PHE A 154 -37.82 -4.03 -6.71
C PHE A 154 -37.20 -2.65 -6.98
N GLY A 155 -36.35 -2.50 -8.00
CA GLY A 155 -35.78 -1.21 -8.41
C GLY A 155 -34.81 -0.60 -7.40
N ILE A 156 -34.21 -1.41 -6.53
CA ILE A 156 -33.26 -0.96 -5.50
C ILE A 156 -31.87 -0.84 -6.15
N PRO A 157 -31.23 0.34 -6.19
CA PRO A 157 -29.97 0.55 -6.92
C PRO A 157 -28.74 0.01 -6.17
N GLN A 158 -28.73 -1.30 -5.90
CA GLN A 158 -27.72 -1.96 -5.09
C GLN A 158 -26.33 -1.87 -5.72
N LEU A 159 -26.21 -2.20 -7.02
CA LEU A 159 -24.91 -2.22 -7.69
C LEU A 159 -24.31 -0.81 -7.86
N ALA A 160 -25.15 0.20 -8.11
CA ALA A 160 -24.70 1.60 -8.20
C ALA A 160 -24.24 2.14 -6.83
N THR A 161 -25.00 1.85 -5.76
CA THR A 161 -24.63 2.25 -4.39
C THR A 161 -23.33 1.56 -3.96
N TYR A 162 -23.21 0.27 -4.27
CA TYR A 162 -21.99 -0.51 -4.06
C TYR A 162 -20.79 0.10 -4.78
N ALA A 163 -20.94 0.46 -6.06
CA ALA A 163 -19.87 1.02 -6.87
C ALA A 163 -19.27 2.28 -6.24
N GLU A 164 -20.12 3.22 -5.85
CA GLU A 164 -19.70 4.49 -5.24
C GLU A 164 -18.98 4.24 -3.91
N GLN A 165 -19.57 3.44 -3.03
CA GLN A 165 -19.01 3.16 -1.70
C GLN A 165 -17.70 2.37 -1.78
N ALA A 166 -17.65 1.32 -2.60
CA ALA A 166 -16.47 0.47 -2.74
C ALA A 166 -15.30 1.21 -3.39
N GLN A 167 -15.54 1.99 -4.45
CA GLN A 167 -14.49 2.81 -5.08
C GLN A 167 -13.89 3.80 -4.07
N GLY A 168 -14.73 4.53 -3.33
CA GLY A 168 -14.27 5.47 -2.31
C GLY A 168 -13.43 4.79 -1.22
N LEU A 169 -13.82 3.59 -0.78
CA LEU A 169 -13.05 2.81 0.19
C LEU A 169 -11.73 2.30 -0.38
N PHE A 170 -11.68 1.86 -1.64
CA PHE A 170 -10.44 1.45 -2.29
C PHE A 170 -9.45 2.61 -2.47
N ASP A 171 -9.94 3.79 -2.83
CA ASP A 171 -9.11 5.00 -2.96
C ASP A 171 -8.53 5.42 -1.60
N ILE A 172 -9.38 5.45 -0.56
CA ILE A 172 -8.92 5.76 0.80
C ILE A 172 -7.92 4.71 1.30
N ALA A 173 -8.13 3.42 0.99
CA ALA A 173 -7.20 2.36 1.35
C ALA A 173 -5.85 2.55 0.66
N HIS A 174 -5.86 2.82 -0.64
CA HIS A 174 -4.64 3.11 -1.41
C HIS A 174 -3.84 4.25 -0.78
N ASP A 175 -4.49 5.38 -0.49
CA ASP A 175 -3.81 6.53 0.11
C ASP A 175 -3.30 6.25 1.52
N THR A 176 -4.03 5.44 2.29
CA THR A 176 -3.62 5.01 3.63
C THR A 176 -2.39 4.10 3.57
N VAL A 177 -2.35 3.13 2.65
CA VAL A 177 -1.18 2.27 2.43
C VAL A 177 0.00 3.09 1.90
N ARG A 178 -0.23 4.05 1.00
CA ARG A 178 0.81 4.93 0.48
C ARG A 178 1.47 5.76 1.58
N ALA A 179 0.67 6.35 2.47
CA ALA A 179 1.19 7.11 3.61
C ALA A 179 1.98 6.20 4.57
N ALA A 180 1.42 5.05 4.92
CA ALA A 180 2.09 4.05 5.76
C ALA A 180 3.42 3.58 5.15
N PHE A 181 3.47 3.36 3.84
CA PHE A 181 4.68 2.99 3.11
C PHE A 181 5.73 4.09 3.16
N ARG A 182 5.35 5.36 2.93
CA ARG A 182 6.29 6.48 3.02
C ARG A 182 6.90 6.59 4.42
N ASP A 183 6.09 6.42 5.46
CA ASP A 183 6.55 6.44 6.85
C ASP A 183 7.45 5.23 7.17
N SER A 184 7.19 4.05 6.59
CA SER A 184 8.01 2.85 6.79
C SER A 184 9.38 2.97 6.12
N VAL A 185 9.44 3.51 4.90
CA VAL A 185 10.68 3.84 4.19
C VAL A 185 11.44 4.92 4.97
N ALA A 186 10.76 5.95 5.47
CA ALA A 186 11.36 7.02 6.25
C ALA A 186 11.99 6.50 7.55
N ALA A 187 11.28 5.63 8.27
CA ALA A 187 11.82 4.98 9.48
C ALA A 187 13.08 4.14 9.16
N THR A 188 13.09 3.48 8.00
CA THR A 188 14.20 2.62 7.58
C THR A 188 15.42 3.44 7.14
N TYR A 189 15.26 4.30 6.13
CA TYR A 189 16.35 5.07 5.54
C TYR A 189 16.76 6.27 6.39
N GLY A 190 15.84 6.88 7.13
CA GLY A 190 16.17 7.93 8.09
C GLY A 190 17.12 7.43 9.17
N ARG A 191 16.94 6.18 9.65
CA ARG A 191 17.90 5.54 10.57
C ARG A 191 19.24 5.32 9.89
N ILE A 192 19.25 4.70 8.70
CA ILE A 192 20.48 4.45 7.94
C ILE A 192 21.26 5.75 7.77
N TRP A 193 20.59 6.80 7.33
CA TRP A 193 21.14 8.14 7.16
C TRP A 193 21.69 8.72 8.48
N ALA A 194 20.93 8.66 9.57
CA ALA A 194 21.36 9.18 10.88
C ALA A 194 22.56 8.44 11.48
N THR A 195 22.75 7.15 11.14
CA THR A 195 23.88 6.33 11.58
C THR A 195 25.04 6.29 10.58
N TRP A 196 24.89 6.93 9.42
CA TRP A 196 25.86 6.82 8.34
C TRP A 196 27.18 7.51 8.74
N PRO A 197 28.34 6.90 8.42
CA PRO A 197 29.63 7.54 8.68
C PRO A 197 29.70 8.91 7.99
N THR A 198 29.94 9.96 8.78
CA THR A 198 29.89 11.37 8.37
C THR A 198 31.07 11.82 7.49
N ASN A 199 31.72 10.92 6.76
CA ASN A 199 32.89 11.20 5.93
C ASN A 199 32.55 12.00 4.65
N GLY A 200 31.46 12.77 4.65
CA GLY A 200 30.96 13.50 3.49
C GLY A 200 30.07 12.68 2.53
N GLU A 201 29.70 11.45 2.90
CA GLU A 201 28.90 10.53 2.06
C GLU A 201 27.42 10.40 2.47
N SER A 202 26.90 11.29 3.32
CA SER A 202 25.50 11.26 3.78
C SER A 202 24.47 11.41 2.64
N ALA A 203 24.89 11.88 1.46
CA ALA A 203 24.06 11.92 0.26
C ALA A 203 23.69 10.53 -0.28
N ARG A 204 24.53 9.51 -0.05
CA ARG A 204 24.30 8.15 -0.57
C ARG A 204 23.04 7.48 0.00
N PRO A 205 22.84 7.41 1.33
CA PRO A 205 21.60 6.88 1.88
C PRO A 205 20.35 7.71 1.50
N LEU A 206 20.49 9.02 1.27
CA LEU A 206 19.39 9.83 0.72
C LEU A 206 19.02 9.43 -0.70
N MET A 207 20.02 9.20 -1.57
CA MET A 207 19.77 8.71 -2.93
C MET A 207 19.07 7.35 -2.90
N MET A 208 19.50 6.42 -2.05
CA MET A 208 18.83 5.12 -1.89
C MET A 208 17.38 5.28 -1.44
N TRP A 209 17.12 6.17 -0.47
CA TRP A 209 15.76 6.48 -0.01
C TRP A 209 14.89 6.98 -1.18
N MET A 210 15.37 7.95 -1.95
CA MET A 210 14.59 8.51 -3.07
C MET A 210 14.35 7.46 -4.18
N THR A 211 15.33 6.59 -4.44
CA THR A 211 15.18 5.48 -5.38
C THR A 211 14.08 4.52 -4.94
N GLU A 212 14.02 4.12 -3.67
CA GLU A 212 12.94 3.24 -3.19
C GLU A 212 11.57 3.91 -3.30
N LEU A 213 11.44 5.18 -2.90
CA LEU A 213 10.18 5.91 -3.02
C LEU A 213 9.69 5.93 -4.48
N THR A 214 10.58 6.26 -5.41
CA THR A 214 10.23 6.34 -6.85
C THR A 214 9.91 4.98 -7.45
N GLN A 215 10.63 3.91 -7.08
CA GLN A 215 10.36 2.54 -7.57
C GLN A 215 8.95 2.06 -7.21
N PHE A 216 8.45 2.42 -6.02
CA PHE A 216 7.08 2.11 -5.59
C PHE A 216 6.05 3.20 -5.97
N GLY A 217 6.42 4.11 -6.86
CA GLY A 217 5.52 5.05 -7.50
C GLY A 217 5.23 6.32 -6.70
N CYS A 218 6.10 6.73 -5.77
CA CYS A 218 6.08 8.07 -5.20
C CYS A 218 6.45 9.11 -6.27
N SER A 219 5.76 10.25 -6.23
CA SER A 219 5.98 11.37 -7.13
C SER A 219 7.26 12.14 -6.79
N ALA A 220 7.72 12.97 -7.73
CA ALA A 220 8.85 13.87 -7.49
C ALA A 220 8.54 14.87 -6.37
N GLU A 221 7.29 15.34 -6.26
CA GLU A 221 6.84 16.23 -5.21
C GLU A 221 6.91 15.57 -3.83
N GLU A 222 6.53 14.30 -3.72
CA GLU A 222 6.63 13.56 -2.46
C GLU A 222 8.08 13.30 -2.04
N CYS A 223 8.94 13.00 -3.00
CA CYS A 223 10.39 12.87 -2.75
C CYS A 223 11.00 14.20 -2.32
N GLU A 224 10.64 15.29 -2.99
CA GLU A 224 11.12 16.64 -2.65
C GLU A 224 10.63 17.10 -1.27
N ALA A 225 9.41 16.74 -0.85
CA ALA A 225 8.93 17.02 0.50
C ALA A 225 9.84 16.38 1.57
N VAL A 226 10.25 15.12 1.37
CA VAL A 226 11.20 14.44 2.26
C VAL A 226 12.55 15.15 2.27
N LEU A 227 13.07 15.52 1.10
CA LEU A 227 14.35 16.23 1.00
C LEU A 227 14.33 17.59 1.72
N ARG A 228 13.23 18.33 1.67
CA ARG A 228 13.08 19.61 2.39
C ARG A 228 13.14 19.46 3.91
N ASP A 229 12.54 18.41 4.45
CA ASP A 229 12.60 18.14 5.89
C ASP A 229 14.04 17.85 6.34
N ILE A 230 14.81 17.16 5.50
CA ILE A 230 16.21 16.81 5.75
C ILE A 230 17.15 18.01 5.50
N GLU A 231 16.81 18.90 4.57
CA GLU A 231 17.61 20.08 4.21
C GLU A 231 17.83 21.02 5.39
N VAL A 232 16.90 21.05 6.35
CA VAL A 232 17.03 21.78 7.61
C VAL A 232 18.19 21.26 8.46
N ILE A 233 18.58 20.00 8.28
CA ILE A 233 19.61 19.30 9.07
C ILE A 233 20.93 19.18 8.27
N ASP A 234 20.88 18.80 7.00
CA ASP A 234 22.05 18.58 6.13
C ASP A 234 21.78 19.06 4.70
N SER A 235 21.89 20.38 4.50
CA SER A 235 21.66 21.02 3.21
C SER A 235 22.65 20.60 2.13
N GLN A 236 23.89 20.24 2.50
CA GLN A 236 24.91 19.80 1.57
C GLN A 236 24.57 18.43 0.98
N ALA A 237 24.17 17.47 1.82
CA ALA A 237 23.77 16.14 1.35
C ALA A 237 22.54 16.21 0.45
N VAL A 238 21.57 17.06 0.79
CA VAL A 238 20.37 17.29 -0.03
C VAL A 238 20.74 17.91 -1.39
N ALA A 239 21.63 18.90 -1.43
CA ALA A 239 22.08 19.50 -2.68
C ALA A 239 22.74 18.47 -3.62
N ILE A 240 23.60 17.60 -3.07
CA ILE A 240 24.23 16.50 -3.83
C ILE A 240 23.17 15.51 -4.31
N CYS A 241 22.24 15.11 -3.44
CA CYS A 241 21.16 14.19 -3.78
C CYS A 241 20.28 14.73 -4.92
N ARG A 242 19.86 16.01 -4.86
CA ARG A 242 19.05 16.65 -5.91
C ARG A 242 19.77 16.68 -7.25
N ALA A 243 21.06 17.02 -7.28
CA ALA A 243 21.85 17.06 -8.51
C ALA A 243 21.92 15.68 -9.19
N THR A 244 22.12 14.61 -8.40
CA THR A 244 22.17 13.25 -8.93
C THR A 244 20.78 12.72 -9.32
N LEU A 245 19.74 12.97 -8.51
CA LEU A 245 18.37 12.55 -8.80
C LEU A 245 17.82 13.18 -10.10
N THR A 246 18.13 14.45 -10.33
CA THR A 246 17.75 15.17 -11.57
C THR A 246 18.36 14.52 -12.81
N THR A 247 19.57 13.97 -12.67
CA THR A 247 20.25 13.26 -13.77
C THR A 247 19.60 11.89 -14.00
N TRP A 248 19.35 11.14 -12.93
CA TRP A 248 18.71 9.83 -13.00
C TRP A 248 17.27 9.87 -13.54
N LEU A 249 16.45 10.83 -13.09
CA LEU A 249 15.08 11.01 -13.59
C LEU A 249 15.06 11.42 -15.07
N ARG A 250 16.10 12.11 -15.56
CA ARG A 250 16.23 12.46 -16.98
C ARG A 250 16.61 11.25 -17.84
N ASP A 251 17.38 10.32 -17.29
CA ASP A 251 17.84 9.11 -18.00
C ASP A 251 16.78 7.98 -17.99
N THR A 252 15.74 8.09 -17.15
CA THR A 252 14.69 7.07 -16.96
C THR A 252 13.28 7.52 -17.37
N ALA A 253 13.11 8.78 -17.79
CA ALA A 253 11.89 9.32 -18.39
C ALA A 253 11.87 9.12 -19.92
#